data_AF-A0A4P8R558-F1
#
_entry.id   AF-A0A4P8R558-F1
#
_cell.length_a   1.000
_cell.length_b   1.000
_cell.length_c   1.000
_cell.angle_alpha   90.00
_cell.angle_beta   90.00
_cell.angle_gamma   90.00
#
_symmetry.space_group_name_H-M   'P 1'
#
loop_
_entity.id
_entity.type
_entity.pdbx_description
1 polymer ?
#
loop_
_entity_poly.entity_id
_entity_poly.type
_entity_poly.pdbx_seq_one_letter_code
_entity_poly.pdbx_strand_id
1 'polypeptide(L)'
;MGPTCRENTLTGVELTGAQLRDYLEFSARYFVQTEVGATFDPATGTNAAYPDRPEGVPDYNYDVIAGLDDVIDVSQPVGSRIATLNYPDGSAVGDHDVFVMAVNNYRQSGGGAYPHVASAPVVYDERLEIRQLLIDWASERGVIDASEFFTPNWSLTTDAQVAPTDPPVDPEPSEPGPSTPAPTDGAGGGDAVAPGAGGSGSLPQTGAEGPLGAALVATLALLAGALLLARRTRRC
;
A
#
# COMPACT_ATOMS: atom_id res chain seq x y z
N MET A 1 -26.35 -11.08 -29.36
CA MET A 1 -25.48 -11.59 -28.28
C MET A 1 -25.74 -10.70 -27.08
N GLY A 2 -26.49 -11.18 -26.08
CA GLY A 2 -26.76 -10.38 -24.88
C GLY A 2 -25.46 -10.11 -24.11
N PRO A 3 -25.40 -9.07 -23.27
CA PRO A 3 -24.21 -8.80 -22.46
C PRO A 3 -23.92 -10.04 -21.59
N THR A 4 -22.72 -10.59 -21.74
CA THR A 4 -22.27 -11.72 -20.94
C THR A 4 -21.97 -11.21 -19.53
N CYS A 5 -22.81 -11.59 -18.56
CA CYS A 5 -22.43 -11.48 -17.15
C CYS A 5 -21.19 -12.33 -16.94
N ARG A 6 -20.07 -11.72 -16.54
CA ARG A 6 -18.84 -12.46 -16.26
C ARG A 6 -19.04 -13.33 -15.02
N GLU A 7 -18.49 -14.54 -15.07
CA GLU A 7 -18.39 -15.46 -13.94
C GLU A 7 -17.10 -15.10 -13.20
N ASN A 8 -17.27 -14.59 -11.98
CA ASN A 8 -16.18 -14.07 -11.17
C ASN A 8 -16.07 -14.93 -9.91
N THR A 9 -14.90 -15.54 -9.71
CA THR A 9 -14.59 -16.30 -8.51
C THR A 9 -13.91 -15.44 -7.45
N LEU A 10 -14.05 -15.85 -6.19
CA LEU A 10 -13.38 -15.22 -5.04
C LEU A 10 -11.94 -15.70 -4.91
N THR A 11 -11.01 -14.77 -4.69
CA THR A 11 -9.60 -15.04 -4.45
C THR A 11 -9.10 -14.17 -3.29
N GLY A 12 -8.20 -14.67 -2.46
CA GLY A 12 -7.52 -13.91 -1.42
C GLY A 12 -6.06 -13.68 -1.77
N VAL A 13 -5.64 -12.42 -1.83
CA VAL A 13 -4.26 -12.01 -2.12
C VAL A 13 -3.62 -11.33 -0.92
N GLU A 14 -2.33 -11.53 -0.71
CA GLU A 14 -1.57 -10.88 0.36
C GLU A 14 -1.03 -9.52 -0.11
N LEU A 15 -1.32 -8.45 0.63
CA LEU A 15 -0.83 -7.09 0.38
C LEU A 15 -0.30 -6.46 1.67
N THR A 16 0.74 -5.64 1.55
CA THR A 16 1.17 -4.78 2.67
C THR A 16 0.27 -3.54 2.80
N GLY A 17 0.31 -2.84 3.93
CA GLY A 17 -0.43 -1.59 4.13
C GLY A 17 -0.08 -0.51 3.10
N ALA A 18 1.20 -0.39 2.72
CA ALA A 18 1.61 0.51 1.64
C ALA A 18 1.00 0.12 0.28
N GLN A 19 1.01 -1.18 -0.05
CA GLN A 19 0.42 -1.67 -1.31
C GLN A 19 -1.10 -1.50 -1.34
N LEU A 20 -1.75 -1.68 -0.18
CA LEU A 20 -3.18 -1.45 -0.03
C LEU A 20 -3.52 0.04 -0.20
N ARG A 21 -2.70 0.94 0.33
CA ARG A 21 -2.85 2.39 0.08
C ARG A 21 -2.72 2.71 -1.40
N ASP A 22 -1.71 2.20 -2.09
CA ASP A 22 -1.55 2.39 -3.54
C ASP A 22 -2.76 1.86 -4.33
N TYR A 23 -3.33 0.74 -3.90
CA TYR A 23 -4.55 0.18 -4.48
C TYR A 23 -5.74 1.14 -4.34
N LEU A 24 -5.95 1.68 -3.14
CA LEU A 24 -7.04 2.62 -2.85
C LEU A 24 -6.84 3.96 -3.57
N GLU A 25 -5.62 4.48 -3.62
CA GLU A 25 -5.27 5.66 -4.43
C GLU A 25 -5.58 5.45 -5.91
N PHE A 26 -5.29 4.26 -6.44
CA PHE A 26 -5.62 3.91 -7.81
C PHE A 26 -7.15 3.83 -8.02
N SER A 27 -7.89 3.25 -7.07
CA SER A 27 -9.36 3.24 -7.09
C SER A 27 -9.95 4.66 -7.07
N ALA A 28 -9.40 5.52 -6.21
CA ALA A 28 -9.84 6.90 -6.01
C ALA A 28 -9.70 7.78 -7.27
N ARG A 29 -8.94 7.35 -8.29
CA ARG A 29 -8.96 7.95 -9.65
C ARG A 29 -10.35 8.00 -10.26
N TYR A 30 -11.29 7.18 -9.79
CA TYR A 30 -12.67 7.23 -10.27
C TYR A 30 -13.31 8.62 -10.18
N PHE A 31 -12.97 9.38 -9.14
CA PHE A 31 -13.55 10.69 -8.89
C PHE A 31 -12.83 11.82 -9.64
N VAL A 32 -13.61 12.77 -10.16
CA VAL A 32 -13.09 14.01 -10.74
C VAL A 32 -12.52 14.85 -9.60
N GLN A 33 -11.31 15.39 -9.80
CA GLN A 33 -10.71 16.28 -8.81
C GLN A 33 -11.54 17.55 -8.67
N THR A 34 -11.79 17.98 -7.44
CA THR A 34 -12.50 19.22 -7.16
C THR A 34 -11.56 20.28 -6.58
N GLU A 35 -12.02 21.52 -6.53
CA GLU A 35 -11.39 22.53 -5.67
C GLU A 35 -11.64 22.18 -4.19
N VAL A 36 -10.76 22.68 -3.32
CA VAL A 36 -10.92 22.54 -1.86
C VAL A 36 -12.21 23.19 -1.40
N GLY A 37 -13.00 22.46 -0.61
CA GLY A 37 -14.29 22.91 -0.06
C GLY A 37 -15.42 23.02 -1.09
N ALA A 38 -15.21 22.56 -2.33
CA ALA A 38 -16.26 22.52 -3.33
C ALA A 38 -17.36 21.52 -2.95
N THR A 39 -18.62 21.80 -3.32
CA THR A 39 -19.66 20.79 -3.24
C THR A 39 -19.42 19.70 -4.28
N PHE A 40 -19.34 18.44 -3.84
CA PHE A 40 -19.22 17.30 -4.74
C PHE A 40 -20.58 16.92 -5.35
N ASP A 41 -20.66 16.87 -6.68
CA ASP A 41 -21.84 16.41 -7.41
C ASP A 41 -21.58 15.01 -8.01
N PRO A 42 -22.20 13.94 -7.51
CA PRO A 42 -22.00 12.59 -8.04
C PRO A 42 -22.40 12.42 -9.51
N ALA A 43 -23.26 13.27 -10.07
CA ALA A 43 -23.68 13.15 -11.47
C ALA A 43 -22.57 13.58 -12.46
N THR A 44 -21.64 14.44 -12.01
CA THR A 44 -20.56 15.01 -12.83
C THR A 44 -19.17 14.74 -12.25
N GLY A 45 -19.09 14.31 -11.00
CA GLY A 45 -17.87 14.09 -10.22
C GLY A 45 -17.32 12.67 -10.27
N THR A 46 -17.93 11.77 -11.04
CA THR A 46 -17.48 10.36 -11.21
C THR A 46 -16.96 10.11 -12.61
N ASN A 47 -16.43 8.90 -12.86
CA ASN A 47 -15.93 8.46 -14.16
C ASN A 47 -14.85 9.39 -14.75
N ALA A 48 -13.95 9.90 -13.92
CA ALA A 48 -12.92 10.83 -14.36
C ALA A 48 -12.10 10.25 -15.53
N ALA A 49 -11.80 11.11 -16.51
CA ALA A 49 -11.02 10.75 -17.69
C ALA A 49 -9.53 11.08 -17.50
N TYR A 50 -8.67 10.22 -18.05
CA TYR A 50 -7.22 10.35 -17.99
C TYR A 50 -6.59 10.08 -19.36
N PRO A 51 -5.32 10.47 -19.62
CA PRO A 51 -4.67 10.17 -20.90
C PRO A 51 -4.63 8.67 -21.25
N ASP A 52 -4.49 7.80 -20.26
CA ASP A 52 -4.54 6.33 -20.40
C ASP A 52 -5.98 5.77 -20.47
N ARG A 53 -6.98 6.59 -20.15
CA ARG A 53 -8.42 6.25 -20.10
C ARG A 53 -9.28 7.46 -20.51
N PRO A 54 -9.29 7.83 -21.80
CA PRO A 54 -9.97 9.07 -22.24
C PRO A 54 -11.49 9.00 -22.14
N GLU A 55 -12.08 7.80 -22.13
CA GLU A 55 -13.53 7.58 -22.02
C GLU A 55 -14.03 7.58 -20.56
N GLY A 56 -13.15 7.86 -19.60
CA GLY A 56 -13.47 7.80 -18.17
C GLY A 56 -13.15 6.45 -17.53
N VAL A 57 -12.95 6.47 -16.21
CA VAL A 57 -12.88 5.25 -15.40
C VAL A 57 -14.29 4.64 -15.30
N PRO A 58 -14.54 3.43 -15.81
CA PRO A 58 -15.87 2.83 -15.76
C PRO A 58 -16.22 2.37 -14.33
N ASP A 59 -17.51 2.35 -13.99
CA ASP A 59 -17.98 2.09 -12.61
C ASP A 59 -17.50 0.77 -12.02
N TYR A 60 -17.46 -0.30 -12.83
CA TYR A 60 -16.95 -1.61 -12.38
C TYR A 60 -15.46 -1.58 -12.01
N ASN A 61 -14.76 -0.49 -12.36
CA ASN A 61 -13.35 -0.29 -12.10
C ASN A 61 -13.08 0.61 -10.90
N TYR A 62 -14.13 1.01 -10.16
CA TYR A 62 -14.03 1.61 -8.83
C TYR A 62 -14.29 0.55 -7.78
N ASP A 63 -13.37 0.42 -6.84
CA ASP A 63 -13.46 -0.52 -5.72
C ASP A 63 -13.57 0.22 -4.40
N VAL A 64 -14.42 -0.30 -3.53
CA VAL A 64 -14.51 0.03 -2.10
C VAL A 64 -14.09 -1.20 -1.30
N ILE A 65 -13.46 -0.99 -0.15
CA ILE A 65 -13.06 -2.08 0.74
C ILE A 65 -13.92 -2.08 2.00
N ALA A 66 -13.98 -3.23 2.66
CA ALA A 66 -14.56 -3.39 3.99
C ALA A 66 -13.49 -3.92 4.95
N GLY A 67 -13.60 -3.54 6.23
CA GLY A 67 -12.69 -4.00 7.29
C GLY A 67 -11.61 -3.00 7.71
N LEU A 68 -11.49 -1.88 7.00
CA LEU A 68 -10.68 -0.71 7.35
C LEU A 68 -11.50 0.55 7.17
N ASP A 69 -11.15 1.61 7.89
CA ASP A 69 -11.77 2.91 7.79
C ASP A 69 -10.91 3.84 6.92
N ASP A 70 -11.48 4.38 5.84
CA ASP A 70 -10.76 5.29 4.94
C ASP A 70 -11.50 6.61 4.64
N VAL A 71 -10.72 7.66 4.37
CA VAL A 71 -11.24 8.97 3.96
C VAL A 71 -10.56 9.35 2.66
N ILE A 72 -11.37 9.63 1.63
CA ILE A 72 -10.92 10.03 0.31
C ILE A 72 -11.14 11.54 0.17
N ASP A 73 -10.05 12.32 0.11
CA ASP A 73 -10.07 13.74 -0.21
C ASP A 73 -9.86 13.95 -1.71
N VAL A 74 -10.94 14.25 -2.42
CA VAL A 74 -10.89 14.46 -3.89
C VAL A 74 -10.45 15.85 -4.29
N SER A 75 -10.17 16.74 -3.34
CA SER A 75 -9.48 18.00 -3.64
C SER A 75 -7.99 17.78 -3.90
N GLN A 76 -7.41 16.69 -3.38
CA GLN A 76 -6.02 16.32 -3.59
C GLN A 76 -5.78 15.72 -4.99
N PRO A 77 -4.56 15.87 -5.53
CA PRO A 77 -4.16 15.18 -6.74
C PRO A 77 -4.24 13.66 -6.55
N VAL A 78 -4.49 12.95 -7.66
CA VAL A 78 -4.42 11.47 -7.71
C VAL A 78 -3.09 10.98 -7.14
N GLY A 79 -3.13 9.94 -6.31
CA GLY A 79 -1.96 9.42 -5.61
C GLY A 79 -1.71 10.07 -4.24
N SER A 80 -2.56 11.03 -3.84
CA SER A 80 -2.53 11.64 -2.51
C SER A 80 -3.95 11.91 -1.98
N ARG A 81 -4.93 11.10 -2.37
CA ARG A 81 -6.34 11.26 -1.99
C ARG A 81 -6.73 10.50 -0.73
N ILE A 82 -6.04 9.43 -0.37
CA ILE A 82 -6.34 8.65 0.83
C ILE A 82 -5.79 9.41 2.04
N ALA A 83 -6.61 10.28 2.61
CA ALA A 83 -6.26 11.16 3.72
C ALA A 83 -5.99 10.36 5.00
N THR A 84 -6.81 9.34 5.27
CA THR A 84 -6.62 8.42 6.40
C THR A 84 -6.92 6.99 5.97
N LEU A 85 -6.22 6.03 6.56
CA LEU A 85 -6.47 4.60 6.43
C LEU A 85 -6.20 3.97 7.80
N ASN A 86 -7.25 3.55 8.48
CA ASN A 86 -7.22 3.13 9.86
C ASN A 86 -7.86 1.75 10.04
N TYR A 87 -7.48 1.07 11.11
CA TYR A 87 -8.26 -0.05 11.63
C TYR A 87 -9.57 0.45 12.26
N PRO A 88 -10.58 -0.43 12.45
CA PRO A 88 -11.85 -0.06 13.08
C PRO A 88 -11.75 0.47 14.52
N ASP A 89 -10.61 0.25 15.19
CA ASP A 89 -10.33 0.81 16.53
C ASP A 89 -9.74 2.24 16.48
N GLY A 90 -9.56 2.78 15.28
CA GLY A 90 -9.00 4.10 15.01
C GLY A 90 -7.48 4.15 14.90
N SER A 91 -6.77 3.03 15.10
CA SER A 91 -5.31 3.00 14.91
C SER A 91 -4.95 3.09 13.43
N ALA A 92 -3.87 3.80 13.10
CA ALA A 92 -3.43 3.96 11.71
C ALA A 92 -2.87 2.63 11.15
N VAL A 93 -3.18 2.35 9.89
CA VAL A 93 -2.55 1.23 9.16
C VAL A 93 -1.10 1.58 8.85
N GLY A 94 -0.18 0.72 9.28
CA GLY A 94 1.24 0.84 9.00
C GLY A 94 1.62 0.27 7.62
N ASP A 95 2.66 0.81 7.01
CA ASP A 95 3.11 0.41 5.66
C ASP A 95 3.50 -1.07 5.55
N HIS A 96 3.92 -1.66 6.66
CA HIS A 96 4.38 -3.05 6.77
C HIS A 96 3.33 -4.01 7.33
N ASP A 97 2.14 -3.51 7.68
CA ASP A 97 1.04 -4.39 8.09
C ASP A 97 0.66 -5.29 6.92
N VAL A 98 0.29 -6.54 7.20
CA VAL A 98 0.00 -7.55 6.17
C VAL A 98 -1.48 -7.91 6.20
N PHE A 99 -2.12 -7.81 5.04
CA PHE A 99 -3.53 -8.07 4.84
C PHE A 99 -3.76 -9.19 3.84
N VAL A 100 -4.78 -10.01 4.10
CA VAL A 100 -5.37 -10.87 3.07
C VAL A 100 -6.58 -10.13 2.50
N MET A 101 -6.44 -9.60 1.29
CA MET A 101 -7.50 -8.90 0.59
C MET A 101 -8.31 -9.87 -0.25
N ALA A 102 -9.61 -9.93 0.02
CA ALA A 102 -10.57 -10.64 -0.82
C ALA A 102 -10.85 -9.83 -2.09
N VAL A 103 -10.54 -10.42 -3.25
CA VAL A 103 -10.75 -9.83 -4.58
C VAL A 103 -11.44 -10.82 -5.50
N ASN A 104 -12.00 -10.33 -6.61
CA ASN A 104 -12.46 -11.22 -7.67
C ASN A 104 -11.29 -11.64 -8.60
N ASN A 105 -11.45 -12.75 -9.30
CA ASN A 105 -10.48 -13.24 -10.29
C ASN A 105 -10.19 -12.24 -11.43
N TYR A 106 -11.11 -11.33 -11.76
CA TYR A 106 -10.84 -10.25 -12.73
C TYR A 106 -9.73 -9.33 -12.21
N ARG A 107 -9.78 -8.88 -10.96
CA ARG A 107 -8.70 -8.10 -10.32
C ARG A 107 -7.43 -8.91 -10.21
N GLN A 108 -7.52 -10.14 -9.71
CA GLN A 108 -6.35 -11.01 -9.52
C GLN A 108 -5.61 -11.30 -10.84
N SER A 109 -6.31 -11.36 -11.97
CA SER A 109 -5.68 -11.55 -13.29
C SER A 109 -5.17 -10.26 -13.95
N GLY A 110 -5.20 -9.12 -13.23
CA GLY A 110 -4.73 -7.82 -13.73
C GLY A 110 -5.81 -6.96 -14.39
N GLY A 111 -7.07 -7.36 -14.28
CA GLY A 111 -8.21 -6.59 -14.75
C GLY A 111 -8.27 -5.20 -14.12
N GLY A 112 -8.40 -4.18 -14.97
CA GLY A 112 -8.41 -2.78 -14.53
C GLY A 112 -7.03 -2.17 -14.30
N ALA A 113 -5.96 -2.96 -14.40
CA ALA A 113 -4.57 -2.55 -14.16
C ALA A 113 -4.31 -1.99 -12.75
N TYR A 114 -5.00 -2.56 -11.75
CA TYR A 114 -4.76 -2.23 -10.34
C TYR A 114 -3.34 -2.62 -9.92
N PRO A 115 -2.63 -1.76 -9.18
CA PRO A 115 -1.25 -2.03 -8.75
C PRO A 115 -1.22 -3.20 -7.77
N HIS A 116 -0.07 -3.89 -7.72
CA HIS A 116 0.30 -4.96 -6.77
C HIS A 116 -0.50 -6.27 -6.82
N VAL A 117 -1.79 -6.24 -7.19
CA VAL A 117 -2.72 -7.36 -7.05
C VAL A 117 -2.40 -8.54 -7.96
N ALA A 118 -2.06 -8.30 -9.22
CA ALA A 118 -1.79 -9.39 -10.17
C ALA A 118 -0.50 -10.15 -9.87
N SER A 119 0.44 -9.50 -9.17
CA SER A 119 1.70 -10.07 -8.72
C SER A 119 1.68 -10.57 -7.28
N ALA A 120 0.62 -10.29 -6.53
CA ALA A 120 0.53 -10.60 -5.11
C ALA A 120 0.44 -12.13 -4.87
N PRO A 121 1.00 -12.63 -3.75
CA PRO A 121 0.81 -14.01 -3.35
C PRO A 121 -0.69 -14.34 -3.20
N VAL A 122 -1.15 -15.39 -3.87
CA VAL A 122 -2.50 -15.92 -3.68
C VAL A 122 -2.48 -16.88 -2.50
N VAL A 123 -3.19 -16.53 -1.44
CA VAL A 123 -3.27 -17.30 -0.19
C VAL A 123 -4.62 -18.02 -0.02
N TYR A 124 -5.60 -17.68 -0.85
CA TYR A 124 -6.89 -18.36 -0.92
C TYR A 124 -7.40 -18.39 -2.37
N ASP A 125 -7.70 -19.59 -2.89
CA ASP A 125 -8.40 -19.77 -4.17
C ASP A 125 -9.11 -21.13 -4.18
N GLU A 126 -10.39 -21.12 -3.86
CA GLU A 126 -11.26 -22.30 -3.97
C GLU A 126 -12.09 -22.30 -5.25
N ARG A 127 -11.87 -21.34 -6.15
CA ARG A 127 -12.63 -21.17 -7.40
C ARG A 127 -14.15 -21.08 -7.18
N LEU A 128 -14.56 -20.51 -6.05
CA LEU A 128 -15.97 -20.34 -5.70
C LEU A 128 -16.53 -19.11 -6.41
N GLU A 129 -17.60 -19.31 -7.18
CA GLU A 129 -18.33 -18.23 -7.84
C GLU A 129 -18.96 -17.30 -6.80
N ILE A 130 -18.61 -16.01 -6.83
CA ILE A 130 -19.09 -15.01 -5.86
C ILE A 130 -20.62 -14.96 -5.85
N ARG A 131 -21.25 -15.09 -7.03
CA ARG A 131 -22.72 -15.14 -7.14
C ARG A 131 -23.31 -16.29 -6.33
N GLN A 132 -22.70 -17.47 -6.42
CA GLN A 132 -23.18 -18.64 -5.69
C GLN A 132 -22.95 -18.46 -4.18
N LEU A 133 -21.80 -17.93 -3.78
CA LEU A 133 -21.52 -17.60 -2.37
C LEU A 133 -22.56 -16.66 -1.77
N LEU A 134 -22.99 -15.63 -2.51
CA LEU A 134 -24.04 -14.71 -2.07
C LEU A 134 -25.41 -15.41 -1.99
N ILE A 135 -25.74 -16.27 -2.95
CA ILE A 135 -26.99 -17.07 -2.93
C ILE A 135 -27.01 -17.98 -1.71
N ASP A 136 -25.92 -18.71 -1.45
CA ASP A 136 -25.81 -19.63 -0.34
C ASP A 136 -25.92 -18.88 1.00
N TRP A 137 -25.15 -17.81 1.17
CA TRP A 137 -25.19 -16.95 2.37
C TRP A 137 -26.60 -16.40 2.66
N ALA A 138 -27.30 -15.90 1.64
CA ALA A 138 -28.64 -15.35 1.78
C ALA A 138 -29.69 -16.43 2.06
N SER A 139 -29.57 -17.58 1.38
CA SER A 139 -30.49 -18.71 1.54
C SER A 139 -30.37 -19.34 2.94
N GLU A 140 -29.16 -19.43 3.48
CA GLU A 140 -28.91 -19.94 4.82
C GLU A 140 -29.49 -19.03 5.92
N ARG A 141 -29.43 -17.70 5.73
CA ARG A 141 -29.96 -16.73 6.70
C ARG A 141 -31.47 -16.55 6.61
N GLY A 142 -32.04 -16.64 5.41
CA GLY A 142 -33.47 -16.45 5.15
C GLY A 142 -33.97 -15.00 5.29
N VAL A 143 -33.30 -14.16 6.08
CA VAL A 143 -33.52 -12.72 6.19
C VAL A 143 -32.20 -12.01 5.94
N ILE A 144 -32.23 -10.98 5.09
CA ILE A 144 -31.08 -10.14 4.81
C ILE A 144 -31.20 -8.89 5.68
N ASP A 145 -30.42 -8.84 6.75
CA ASP A 145 -30.28 -7.66 7.61
C ASP A 145 -28.97 -6.95 7.30
N ALA A 146 -29.06 -5.73 6.76
CA ALA A 146 -27.89 -4.93 6.38
C ALA A 146 -26.95 -4.65 7.56
N SER A 147 -27.49 -4.56 8.79
CA SER A 147 -26.66 -4.30 9.97
C SER A 147 -25.68 -5.42 10.30
N GLU A 148 -25.86 -6.62 9.72
CA GLU A 148 -24.93 -7.75 9.91
C GLU A 148 -23.68 -7.68 9.02
N PHE A 149 -23.73 -6.93 7.91
CA PHE A 149 -22.66 -6.96 6.90
C PHE A 149 -22.25 -5.59 6.35
N PHE A 150 -23.02 -4.54 6.62
CA PHE A 150 -22.71 -3.18 6.20
C PHE A 150 -22.25 -2.33 7.38
N THR A 151 -21.04 -1.81 7.26
CA THR A 151 -20.51 -0.75 8.14
C THR A 151 -20.16 0.45 7.25
N PRO A 152 -20.60 1.67 7.57
CA PRO A 152 -20.12 2.86 6.90
C PRO A 152 -18.66 3.12 7.31
N ASN A 153 -17.74 2.54 6.55
CA ASN A 153 -16.31 2.50 6.82
C ASN A 153 -15.49 3.35 5.84
N TRP A 154 -16.13 4.14 4.98
CA TRP A 154 -15.43 5.05 4.10
C TRP A 154 -16.22 6.32 3.87
N SER A 155 -15.52 7.41 3.55
CA SER A 155 -16.16 8.68 3.22
C SER A 155 -15.40 9.45 2.14
N LEU A 156 -16.13 10.33 1.46
CA LEU A 156 -15.60 11.25 0.47
C LEU A 156 -15.65 12.67 1.04
N THR A 157 -14.57 13.42 0.91
CA THR A 157 -14.50 14.83 1.31
C THR A 157 -13.84 15.68 0.23
N THR A 158 -14.14 16.97 0.26
CA THR A 158 -13.43 18.01 -0.50
C THR A 158 -12.76 19.02 0.43
N ASP A 159 -13.01 18.91 1.74
CA ASP A 159 -12.38 19.75 2.74
C ASP A 159 -10.96 19.23 2.93
N ALA A 160 -9.97 20.03 2.54
CA ALA A 160 -8.56 19.69 2.64
C ALA A 160 -8.26 19.17 4.05
N GLN A 161 -8.08 17.85 4.17
CA GLN A 161 -7.66 17.26 5.43
C GLN A 161 -6.16 17.51 5.52
N VAL A 162 -5.78 18.51 6.32
CA VAL A 162 -4.38 18.81 6.56
C VAL A 162 -3.77 17.58 7.23
N ALA A 163 -3.02 16.79 6.47
CA ALA A 163 -2.13 15.79 7.03
C ALA A 163 -1.26 16.48 8.08
N PRO A 164 -0.98 15.87 9.24
CA PRO A 164 -0.04 16.45 10.19
C PRO A 164 1.29 16.65 9.46
N THR A 165 1.61 17.90 9.14
CA THR A 165 2.95 18.26 8.68
C THR A 165 3.89 17.88 9.81
N ASP A 166 4.86 16.99 9.54
CA ASP A 166 6.03 16.88 10.39
C ASP A 166 6.50 18.30 10.72
N PRO A 167 6.79 18.63 11.99
CA PRO A 167 7.27 19.95 12.33
C PRO A 167 8.49 20.27 11.45
N PRO A 168 8.68 21.53 11.03
CA PRO A 168 9.83 21.90 10.23
C PRO A 168 11.09 21.34 10.88
N VAL A 169 11.80 20.47 10.17
CA VAL A 169 13.15 20.08 10.58
C VAL A 169 13.95 21.38 10.54
N ASP A 170 14.29 21.91 11.71
CA ASP A 170 15.16 23.07 11.84
C ASP A 170 16.39 22.82 10.95
N PRO A 171 16.80 23.76 10.10
CA PRO A 171 17.99 23.57 9.29
C PRO A 171 19.16 23.31 10.24
N GLU A 172 19.77 22.14 10.07
CA GLU A 172 20.98 21.74 10.78
C GLU A 172 21.99 22.91 10.69
N PRO A 173 22.53 23.41 11.82
CA PRO A 173 23.46 24.53 11.80
C PRO A 173 24.62 24.21 10.87
N SER A 174 24.76 24.97 9.78
CA SER A 174 25.89 24.82 8.87
C SER A 174 27.17 25.05 9.67
N GLU A 175 28.04 24.03 9.72
CA GLU A 175 29.36 24.18 10.33
C GLU A 175 30.09 25.39 9.73
N PRO A 176 30.74 26.25 10.53
CA PRO A 176 31.48 27.37 9.99
C PRO A 176 32.63 26.85 9.13
N GLY A 177 32.63 27.23 7.84
CA GLY A 177 33.75 26.96 6.95
C GLY A 177 35.06 27.54 7.48
N PRO A 178 36.22 26.95 7.12
CA PRO A 178 37.51 27.35 7.66
C PRO A 178 37.82 28.82 7.34
N SER A 179 38.17 29.59 8.37
CA SER A 179 38.62 30.97 8.24
C SER A 179 40.03 31.02 7.67
N THR A 180 40.20 31.59 6.47
CA THR A 180 41.51 31.93 5.91
C THR A 180 42.16 33.05 6.73
N PRO A 181 43.42 32.92 7.20
CA PRO A 181 44.12 34.03 7.83
C PRO A 181 44.57 35.06 6.77
N ALA A 182 44.44 36.34 7.11
CA ALA A 182 44.89 37.49 6.33
C ALA A 182 46.43 37.53 6.18
N PRO A 183 46.98 38.17 5.13
CA PRO A 183 48.41 38.15 4.84
C PRO A 183 49.19 39.10 5.76
N THR A 184 50.39 38.69 6.17
CA THR A 184 51.37 39.58 6.81
C THR A 184 52.58 39.70 5.89
N ASP A 185 52.87 40.92 5.44
CA ASP A 185 54.07 41.27 4.68
C ASP A 185 55.31 41.31 5.58
N GLY A 186 56.48 40.97 5.02
CA GLY A 186 57.77 41.47 5.51
C GLY A 186 58.98 40.53 5.51
N ALA A 187 59.63 40.44 4.35
CA ALA A 187 61.09 40.43 4.09
C ALA A 187 62.09 39.59 4.94
N GLY A 188 62.94 38.82 4.23
CA GLY A 188 64.37 38.70 4.57
C GLY A 188 65.07 37.35 4.38
N GLY A 189 65.65 37.12 3.18
CA GLY A 189 67.02 36.61 2.95
C GLY A 189 67.43 35.16 3.30
N GLY A 190 68.07 34.48 2.32
CA GLY A 190 69.24 33.63 2.58
C GLY A 190 69.22 32.16 2.11
N ASP A 191 69.82 31.92 0.93
CA ASP A 191 70.68 30.81 0.49
C ASP A 191 70.31 29.30 0.62
N ALA A 192 70.16 28.71 -0.58
CA ALA A 192 70.69 27.44 -1.13
C ALA A 192 70.93 26.19 -0.25
N VAL A 193 70.43 25.03 -0.74
CA VAL A 193 71.19 23.82 -1.17
C VAL A 193 70.23 22.60 -1.26
N ALA A 194 70.33 21.82 -2.35
CA ALA A 194 69.76 20.47 -2.53
C ALA A 194 70.89 19.41 -2.46
N PRO A 195 70.71 18.08 -2.64
CA PRO A 195 69.50 17.23 -2.71
C PRO A 195 69.60 15.96 -1.81
N GLY A 196 68.57 15.10 -1.78
CA GLY A 196 68.66 13.78 -1.12
C GLY A 196 67.46 12.86 -1.36
N ALA A 197 67.72 11.64 -1.83
CA ALA A 197 66.77 10.65 -2.33
C ALA A 197 66.09 9.79 -1.24
N GLY A 198 64.97 9.17 -1.64
CA GLY A 198 64.69 7.75 -1.36
C GLY A 198 63.68 7.43 -0.24
N GLY A 199 62.77 6.49 -0.51
CA GLY A 199 62.09 5.73 0.55
C GLY A 199 60.70 5.18 0.21
N SER A 200 60.66 3.97 -0.36
CA SER A 200 59.48 3.07 -0.37
C SER A 200 59.04 2.68 1.04
N GLY A 201 57.76 2.37 1.22
CA GLY A 201 57.24 1.60 2.37
C GLY A 201 55.73 1.77 2.55
N SER A 202 54.91 0.91 1.94
CA SER A 202 54.27 -0.27 2.56
C SER A 202 53.04 0.05 3.41
N LEU A 203 51.88 -0.40 2.90
CA LEU A 203 50.63 -0.61 3.63
C LEU A 203 50.80 -1.69 4.72
N PRO A 204 49.94 -1.71 5.74
CA PRO A 204 49.53 -2.96 6.35
C PRO A 204 48.04 -3.24 6.13
N GLN A 205 47.80 -4.44 5.60
CA GLN A 205 46.56 -5.20 5.65
C GLN A 205 46.57 -6.02 6.94
N THR A 206 45.45 -6.09 7.67
CA THR A 206 44.98 -7.23 8.48
C THR A 206 43.48 -6.96 8.71
N GLY A 207 42.52 -7.85 8.48
CA GLY A 207 42.54 -9.31 8.42
C GLY A 207 42.08 -9.88 9.75
N ALA A 208 40.79 -10.19 9.89
CA ALA A 208 40.27 -11.05 10.96
C ALA A 208 39.11 -11.89 10.42
N GLU A 209 39.38 -13.18 10.23
CA GLU A 209 38.41 -14.23 9.95
C GLU A 209 38.02 -14.98 11.24
N GLY A 210 36.72 -15.28 11.36
CA GLY A 210 36.16 -16.55 11.87
C GLY A 210 35.91 -16.71 13.39
N PRO A 211 35.23 -17.80 13.83
CA PRO A 211 34.37 -18.72 13.06
C PRO A 211 33.03 -19.14 13.74
N LEU A 212 32.13 -19.63 12.88
CA LEU A 212 31.16 -20.76 12.97
C LEU A 212 30.60 -21.26 14.31
N GLY A 213 29.26 -21.39 14.34
CA GLY A 213 28.51 -22.32 15.21
C GLY A 213 27.05 -22.46 14.78
N ALA A 214 26.69 -23.60 14.18
CA ALA A 214 25.35 -23.94 13.69
C ALA A 214 24.50 -24.66 14.76
N ALA A 215 23.17 -24.52 14.71
CA ALA A 215 22.22 -25.60 15.03
C ALA A 215 20.78 -25.24 14.61
N LEU A 216 20.17 -26.17 13.87
CA LEU A 216 18.78 -26.23 13.39
C LEU A 216 17.94 -27.03 14.40
N VAL A 217 16.72 -26.60 14.75
CA VAL A 217 15.63 -27.52 15.12
C VAL A 217 14.28 -26.94 14.67
N ALA A 218 13.58 -27.71 13.83
CA ALA A 218 12.20 -27.50 13.43
C ALA A 218 11.27 -28.36 14.30
N THR A 219 10.08 -27.85 14.61
CA THR A 219 8.94 -28.68 15.06
C THR A 219 7.64 -28.15 14.49
N LEU A 220 7.09 -28.91 13.52
CA LEU A 220 5.69 -28.90 13.13
C LEU A 220 4.85 -29.61 14.21
N ALA A 221 3.67 -29.08 14.53
CA ALA A 221 2.60 -29.82 15.17
C ALA A 221 1.34 -29.76 14.30
N LEU A 222 1.06 -30.89 13.64
CA LEU A 222 -0.22 -31.19 12.99
C LEU A 222 -1.18 -31.75 14.06
N LEU A 223 -2.38 -31.17 14.15
CA LEU A 223 -3.53 -31.86 14.75
C LEU A 223 -4.69 -31.85 13.75
N ALA A 224 -4.93 -33.04 13.20
CA ALA A 224 -6.13 -33.38 12.46
C ALA A 224 -7.28 -33.61 13.45
N GLY A 225 -8.42 -32.96 13.19
CA GLY A 225 -9.71 -33.28 13.79
C GLY A 225 -10.73 -33.47 12.68
N ALA A 226 -11.06 -34.72 12.37
CA ALA A 226 -12.13 -35.11 11.46
C ALA A 226 -13.38 -35.52 12.26
N LEU A 227 -14.53 -35.55 11.56
CA LEU A 227 -15.87 -36.05 11.94
C LEU A 227 -16.76 -35.06 12.72
N LEU A 228 -18.01 -34.75 12.35
CA LEU A 228 -19.07 -35.62 11.80
C LEU A 228 -20.07 -34.89 10.88
N LEU A 229 -20.49 -35.63 9.86
CA LEU A 229 -21.72 -35.46 9.07
C LEU A 229 -22.97 -35.23 9.93
N ALA A 230 -23.77 -34.25 9.56
CA ALA A 230 -25.22 -34.29 9.75
C ALA A 230 -25.93 -33.98 8.44
N ARG A 231 -26.06 -35.01 7.58
CA ARG A 231 -27.09 -35.04 6.53
C ARG A 231 -28.45 -34.90 7.20
N ARG A 232 -29.15 -33.78 6.98
CA ARG A 232 -30.58 -33.68 7.27
C ARG A 232 -31.36 -33.72 5.96
N THR A 233 -31.68 -34.93 5.54
CA THR A 233 -32.74 -35.21 4.58
C THR A 233 -34.10 -34.92 5.21
N ARG A 234 -34.87 -33.99 4.63
CA ARG A 234 -36.34 -33.94 4.64
C ARG A 234 -36.73 -33.28 3.30
N ARG A 235 -37.24 -34.01 2.28
CA ARG A 235 -38.66 -34.36 2.03
C ARG A 235 -39.56 -33.15 2.38
N CYS A 236 -40.24 -32.45 1.46
CA CYS A 236 -40.72 -32.74 0.11
C CYS A 236 -40.37 -31.60 -0.86
#